data_AF-A0A951W2E1-F1
#
_entry.id   AF-A0A951W2E1-F1
#
_cell.length_a   1.000
_cell.length_b   1.000
_cell.length_c   1.000
_cell.angle_alpha   90.00
_cell.angle_beta   90.00
_cell.angle_gamma   90.00
#
_symmetry.space_group_name_H-M   'P 1'
#
loop_
_entity.id
_entity.type
_entity.pdbx_description
1 polymer ?
#
loop_
_entity_poly.entity_id
_entity_poly.type
_entity_poly.pdbx_seq_one_letter_code
_entity_poly.pdbx_strand_id
1 'polypeptide(L)'
;PGDYAAFEFPPLPRHDLGALAGLVLSLALLYPGVALGVKRLHDRGRSGLLMVVFIAPGLVSQLGDLLGITGSYQTIAGHSIHMPNTLGWSLNIVTLGVAIWALVTLGFLRGTSGPNGYGPDPLMGDDRQAVPG
;
A
#
# COMPACT_ATOMS: atom_id res chain seq x y z
N PRO A 1 -31.87 45.19 -8.80
CA PRO A 1 -31.45 44.46 -7.59
C PRO A 1 -31.28 42.98 -7.93
N GLY A 2 -30.04 42.57 -8.22
CA GLY A 2 -29.74 41.23 -8.68
C GLY A 2 -29.76 40.22 -7.55
N ASP A 3 -30.52 39.14 -7.72
CA ASP A 3 -30.46 37.95 -6.88
C ASP A 3 -29.11 37.26 -7.10
N TYR A 4 -28.12 37.60 -6.29
CA TYR A 4 -26.99 36.72 -6.04
C TYR A 4 -27.51 35.61 -5.10
N ALA A 5 -28.23 34.64 -5.66
CA ALA A 5 -28.37 33.37 -4.96
C ALA A 5 -26.95 32.87 -4.73
N ALA A 6 -26.49 32.97 -3.48
CA ALA A 6 -25.19 32.46 -3.08
C ALA A 6 -25.16 31.01 -3.54
N PHE A 7 -24.18 30.66 -4.38
CA PHE A 7 -23.96 29.28 -4.79
C PHE A 7 -23.55 28.52 -3.52
N GLU A 8 -24.56 28.01 -2.82
CA GLU A 8 -24.38 27.21 -1.62
C GLU A 8 -23.86 25.87 -2.11
N PHE A 9 -22.55 25.66 -1.97
CA PHE A 9 -21.96 24.36 -2.27
C PHE A 9 -22.71 23.32 -1.43
N PRO A 10 -23.33 22.30 -2.05
CA PRO A 10 -24.01 21.27 -1.30
C PRO A 10 -22.98 20.65 -0.34
N PRO A 11 -23.34 20.45 0.94
CA PRO A 11 -22.43 19.86 1.90
C PRO A 11 -21.98 18.50 1.35
N LEU A 12 -20.68 18.28 1.26
CA LEU A 12 -20.15 17.01 0.78
C LEU A 12 -20.76 15.88 1.63
N PRO A 13 -21.27 14.82 1.01
CA PRO A 13 -21.82 13.69 1.73
C PRO A 13 -20.85 13.20 2.82
N ARG A 14 -21.36 12.99 4.04
CA ARG A 14 -20.52 12.65 5.20
C ARG A 14 -19.70 11.36 5.02
N HIS A 15 -20.09 10.51 4.07
CA HIS A 15 -19.35 9.30 3.71
C HIS A 15 -18.06 9.60 2.93
N ASP A 16 -18.00 10.70 2.19
CA ASP A 16 -16.82 11.09 1.42
C ASP A 16 -15.70 11.60 2.33
N LEU A 17 -16.04 12.27 3.43
CA LEU A 17 -15.06 12.74 4.41
C LEU A 17 -14.29 11.59 5.07
N GLY A 18 -14.98 10.49 5.40
CA GLY A 18 -14.36 9.29 5.96
C GLY A 18 -13.45 8.59 4.95
N ALA A 19 -13.90 8.47 3.70
CA ALA A 19 -13.10 7.88 2.62
C ALA A 19 -11.84 8.70 2.31
N LEU A 20 -11.97 10.02 2.22
CA LEU A 20 -10.84 10.93 2.01
C LEU A 20 -9.86 10.92 3.19
N ALA A 21 -10.35 10.97 4.42
CA ALA A 21 -9.50 10.89 5.61
C ALA A 21 -8.75 9.54 5.67
N GLY A 22 -9.44 8.43 5.35
CA GLY A 22 -8.83 7.11 5.25
C GLY A 22 -7.75 7.04 4.17
N LEU A 23 -7.99 7.66 3.01
CA LEU A 23 -7.01 7.73 1.92
C LEU A 23 -5.79 8.58 2.29
N VAL A 24 -5.98 9.72 2.94
CA VAL A 24 -4.86 10.54 3.42
C VAL A 24 -4.02 9.76 4.43
N LEU A 25 -4.67 9.07 5.38
CA LEU A 25 -3.98 8.26 6.36
C LEU A 25 -3.24 7.07 5.72
N SER A 26 -3.85 6.41 4.73
CA SER A 26 -3.22 5.30 4.01
C SER A 26 -1.98 5.76 3.27
N LEU A 27 -2.02 6.91 2.58
CA LEU A 27 -0.87 7.49 1.89
C LEU A 27 0.24 7.91 2.86
N ALA A 28 -0.12 8.48 4.01
CA ALA A 28 0.85 8.85 5.05
C ALA A 28 1.61 7.63 5.57
N LEU A 29 0.92 6.50 5.80
CA LEU A 29 1.52 5.25 6.25
C LEU A 29 2.21 4.46 5.11
N LEU A 30 1.82 4.71 3.86
CA LEU A 30 2.40 4.08 2.69
C LEU A 30 3.89 4.42 2.56
N TYR A 31 4.26 5.69 2.78
CA TYR A 31 5.65 6.15 2.63
C TYR A 31 6.67 5.35 3.46
N PRO A 32 6.55 5.26 4.81
CA PRO A 32 7.50 4.47 5.60
C PRO A 32 7.44 2.98 5.24
N GLY A 33 6.26 2.45 4.90
CA GLY A 33 6.11 1.06 4.45
C GLY A 33 6.88 0.75 3.16
N VAL A 34 6.79 1.63 2.16
CA VAL A 34 7.56 1.53 0.91
C VAL A 34 9.04 1.63 1.19
N ALA A 35 9.47 2.62 1.98
CA ALA A 35 10.89 2.84 2.28
C ALA A 35 11.53 1.61 2.96
N LEU A 36 10.84 1.02 3.94
CA LEU A 36 11.28 -0.22 4.60
C LEU A 36 11.28 -1.41 3.64
N GLY A 37 10.25 -1.55 2.80
CA GLY A 37 10.14 -2.63 1.82
C GLY A 37 11.27 -2.58 0.78
N VAL A 38 11.56 -1.40 0.24
CA VAL A 38 12.69 -1.16 -0.69
C VAL A 38 14.01 -1.54 -0.04
N LYS A 39 14.24 -1.10 1.21
CA LYS A 39 15.44 -1.50 1.95
C LYS A 39 15.54 -3.02 2.09
N ARG A 40 14.46 -3.69 2.51
CA ARG A 40 14.41 -5.15 2.62
C ARG A 40 14.63 -5.87 1.29
N LEU A 41 14.20 -5.29 0.17
CA LEU A 41 14.47 -5.85 -1.15
C LEU A 41 15.95 -5.71 -1.52
N HIS A 42 16.56 -4.57 -1.20
CA HIS A 42 18.00 -4.35 -1.38
C HIS A 42 18.82 -5.30 -0.50
N ASP A 43 18.41 -5.54 0.75
CA ASP A 43 19.01 -6.54 1.65
C ASP A 43 18.98 -7.96 1.07
N ARG A 44 18.13 -8.22 0.08
CA ARG A 44 18.02 -9.50 -0.65
C ARG A 44 18.65 -9.47 -2.04
N GLY A 45 19.36 -8.39 -2.40
CA GLY A 45 19.92 -8.21 -3.74
C GLY A 45 18.87 -8.04 -4.85
N ARG A 46 17.62 -7.70 -4.52
CA ARG A 46 16.55 -7.46 -5.49
C ARG A 46 16.38 -5.97 -5.72
N SER A 47 15.91 -5.58 -6.91
CA SER A 47 15.60 -4.17 -7.21
C SER A 47 14.44 -3.67 -6.35
N GLY A 48 14.58 -2.45 -5.80
CA GLY A 48 13.53 -1.75 -5.09
C GLY A 48 12.25 -1.53 -5.91
N LEU A 49 12.34 -1.58 -7.24
CA LEU A 49 11.18 -1.49 -8.14
C LEU A 49 10.17 -2.62 -7.93
N LEU A 50 10.59 -3.76 -7.37
CA LEU A 50 9.64 -4.83 -7.02
C LEU A 50 8.58 -4.34 -6.03
N MET A 51 8.88 -3.31 -5.22
CA MET A 51 7.91 -2.71 -4.30
C MET A 51 6.72 -2.08 -5.05
N VAL A 52 6.93 -1.58 -6.27
CA VAL A 52 5.83 -1.07 -7.11
C VAL A 52 4.86 -2.19 -7.46
N VAL A 53 5.36 -3.38 -7.78
CA VAL A 53 4.51 -4.55 -8.07
C VAL A 53 3.68 -4.93 -6.83
N PHE A 54 4.27 -4.83 -5.63
CA PHE A 54 3.57 -5.14 -4.39
C PHE A 54 2.47 -4.14 -4.03
N ILE A 55 2.65 -2.86 -4.38
CA ILE A 55 1.75 -1.78 -3.97
C ILE A 55 0.72 -1.44 -5.05
N ALA A 56 1.10 -1.51 -6.33
CA ALA A 56 0.27 -1.02 -7.43
C ALA A 56 -1.13 -1.64 -7.47
N PRO A 57 -1.34 -2.95 -7.28
CA PRO A 57 -2.68 -3.53 -7.28
C PRO A 57 -3.59 -2.90 -6.22
N GLY A 58 -3.08 -2.70 -5.00
CA GLY A 58 -3.85 -2.09 -3.92
C GLY A 58 -4.17 -0.61 -4.15
N LEU A 59 -3.27 0.14 -4.79
CA LEU A 59 -3.55 1.53 -5.20
C LEU A 59 -4.56 1.60 -6.34
N VAL A 60 -4.45 0.70 -7.33
CA VAL A 60 -5.41 0.62 -8.45
C VAL A 60 -6.80 0.29 -7.92
N SER A 61 -6.93 -0.65 -6.98
CA SER A 61 -8.21 -0.96 -6.33
C SER A 61 -8.78 0.24 -5.57
N GLN A 62 -7.97 0.93 -4.75
CA GLN A 62 -8.42 2.14 -4.02
C GLN A 62 -8.90 3.25 -4.96
N LEU A 63 -8.18 3.47 -6.07
CA LEU A 63 -8.58 4.45 -7.07
C LEU A 63 -9.86 4.02 -7.79
N GLY A 64 -10.01 2.73 -8.11
CA GLY A 64 -11.24 2.20 -8.68
C GLY A 64 -12.45 2.44 -7.79
N ASP A 65 -12.29 2.24 -6.48
CA ASP A 65 -13.37 2.40 -5.49
C ASP A 65 -13.75 3.88 -5.36
N LEU A 66 -12.75 4.76 -5.32
CA LEU A 66 -12.94 6.22 -5.30
C LEU A 66 -13.67 6.72 -6.56
N LEU A 67 -13.36 6.14 -7.73
CA LEU A 67 -13.98 6.51 -8.99
C LEU A 67 -15.33 5.81 -9.24
N GLY A 68 -15.77 4.92 -8.33
CA GLY A 68 -17.00 4.14 -8.48
C GLY A 68 -16.94 3.08 -9.60
N ILE A 69 -15.74 2.71 -10.05
CA ILE A 69 -15.52 1.76 -11.15
C ILE A 69 -15.58 0.32 -10.64
N THR A 70 -15.04 0.05 -9.45
CA THR A 70 -14.90 -1.30 -8.86
C THR A 70 -16.01 -1.67 -7.89
N GLY A 71 -16.90 -0.73 -7.56
CA GLY A 71 -17.99 -0.99 -6.66
C GLY A 71 -18.82 0.25 -6.39
N SER A 72 -19.87 0.06 -5.61
CA SER A 72 -20.75 1.12 -5.14
C SER A 72 -20.98 1.00 -3.64
N TYR A 73 -21.17 2.12 -2.96
CA TYR A 73 -21.60 2.13 -1.57
C TYR A 73 -23.13 2.06 -1.49
N GLN A 74 -23.66 1.14 -0.69
CA GLN A 74 -25.09 1.09 -0.37
C GLN A 74 -25.30 1.25 1.13
N THR A 75 -26.32 2.02 1.51
CA THR A 75 -26.70 2.17 2.91
C THR A 75 -27.75 1.13 3.27
N ILE A 76 -27.38 0.17 4.11
CA ILE A 76 -28.29 -0.87 4.63
C ILE A 76 -28.37 -0.69 6.14
N ALA A 77 -29.59 -0.57 6.67
CA ALA A 77 -29.84 -0.34 8.10
C ALA A 77 -29.03 0.84 8.70
N GLY A 78 -28.80 1.90 7.91
CA GLY A 78 -28.03 3.07 8.33
C GLY A 78 -26.50 2.92 8.26
N HIS A 79 -25.99 1.75 7.90
CA HIS A 79 -24.56 1.51 7.71
C HIS A 79 -24.19 1.56 6.22
N SER A 80 -23.14 2.31 5.89
CA SER A 80 -22.60 2.36 4.53
C SER A 80 -21.71 1.16 4.29
N ILE A 81 -22.12 0.26 3.40
CA ILE A 81 -21.42 -0.96 3.05
C ILE A 81 -20.89 -0.81 1.62
N HIS A 82 -19.60 -1.06 1.44
CA HIS A 82 -19.02 -1.13 0.11
C HIS A 82 -19.38 -2.46 -0.53
N MET A 83 -19.98 -2.42 -1.72
CA MET A 83 -20.38 -3.60 -2.49
C MET A 83 -19.56 -3.63 -3.79
N PRO A 84 -18.50 -4.45 -3.83
CA PRO A 84 -17.66 -4.59 -5.02
C PRO A 84 -18.42 -5.32 -6.13
N ASN A 85 -18.22 -4.86 -7.36
CA ASN A 85 -18.67 -5.57 -8.55
C ASN A 85 -17.65 -6.67 -8.94
N THR A 86 -17.86 -7.32 -10.08
CA THR A 86 -16.99 -8.42 -10.54
C THR A 86 -15.53 -7.99 -10.74
N LEU A 87 -15.30 -6.76 -11.20
CA LEU A 87 -13.96 -6.18 -11.35
C LEU A 87 -13.34 -5.87 -9.97
N GLY A 88 -14.11 -5.32 -9.05
CA GLY A 88 -13.63 -5.09 -7.68
C GLY A 88 -13.21 -6.39 -6.99
N TRP A 89 -14.01 -7.45 -7.12
CA TRP A 89 -13.67 -8.77 -6.57
C TRP A 89 -12.39 -9.35 -7.19
N SER A 90 -12.24 -9.28 -8.51
CA SER A 90 -11.05 -9.83 -9.17
C SER A 90 -9.78 -9.09 -8.78
N LEU A 91 -9.81 -7.75 -8.76
CA LEU A 91 -8.68 -6.93 -8.31
C LEU A 91 -8.34 -7.18 -6.84
N ASN A 92 -9.34 -7.39 -5.98
CA ASN A 92 -9.11 -7.72 -4.57
C ASN A 92 -8.43 -9.08 -4.39
N ILE A 93 -8.81 -10.10 -5.18
CA ILE A 93 -8.15 -11.42 -5.13
C ILE A 93 -6.70 -11.32 -5.62
N VAL A 94 -6.45 -10.61 -6.72
CA VAL A 94 -5.10 -10.37 -7.23
C VAL A 94 -4.26 -9.62 -6.20
N THR A 95 -4.82 -8.56 -5.60
CA THR A 95 -4.17 -7.78 -4.55
C THR A 95 -3.83 -8.64 -3.34
N LEU A 96 -4.73 -9.53 -2.93
CA LEU A 96 -4.49 -10.47 -1.82
C LEU A 96 -3.34 -11.43 -2.14
N GLY A 97 -3.30 -12.02 -3.35
CA GLY A 97 -2.21 -12.89 -3.77
C GLY A 97 -0.85 -12.17 -3.76
N VAL A 98 -0.81 -10.94 -4.29
CA VAL A 98 0.38 -10.10 -4.27
C VAL A 98 0.77 -9.70 -2.85
N ALA A 99 -0.18 -9.39 -1.98
CA ALA A 99 0.08 -9.05 -0.59
C ALA A 99 0.67 -10.24 0.19
N ILE A 100 0.18 -11.46 -0.05
CA ILE A 100 0.76 -12.67 0.53
C ILE A 100 2.20 -12.86 0.04
N TRP A 101 2.44 -12.69 -1.26
CA TRP A 101 3.79 -12.77 -1.81
C TRP A 101 4.73 -11.71 -1.21
N ALA A 102 4.26 -10.48 -1.05
CA ALA A 102 4.99 -9.40 -0.39
C ALA A 102 5.29 -9.72 1.08
N LEU A 103 4.31 -10.22 1.83
CA LEU A 103 4.48 -10.61 3.23
C LEU A 103 5.53 -11.71 3.40
N VAL A 104 5.48 -12.75 2.57
CA VAL A 104 6.47 -13.84 2.58
C VAL A 104 7.86 -13.29 2.24
N THR A 105 7.96 -12.48 1.19
CA THR A 105 9.25 -11.97 0.70
C THR A 105 9.89 -10.95 1.65
N LEU A 106 9.10 -10.05 2.24
CA LEU A 106 9.61 -8.98 3.10
C LEU A 106 9.72 -9.42 4.56
N GLY A 107 8.76 -10.22 5.04
CA GLY A 107 8.66 -10.64 6.43
C GLY A 107 9.43 -11.91 6.76
N PHE A 108 9.26 -12.98 5.97
CA PHE A 108 9.67 -14.32 6.39
C PHE A 108 10.99 -14.81 5.79
N LEU A 109 11.31 -14.53 4.52
CA LEU A 109 12.56 -15.05 3.97
C LEU A 109 13.77 -14.15 4.32
N ARG A 110 14.92 -14.78 4.54
CA ARG A 110 16.19 -14.14 4.89
C ARG A 110 16.72 -13.23 3.76
N GLY A 111 17.49 -12.21 4.15
CA GLY A 111 18.35 -11.43 3.26
C GLY A 111 19.48 -12.25 2.63
N THR A 112 20.23 -11.67 1.70
CA THR A 112 21.44 -12.28 1.15
C THR A 112 22.55 -12.27 2.21
N SER A 113 23.22 -13.41 2.42
CA SER A 113 24.40 -13.48 3.29
C SER A 113 25.63 -12.93 2.57
N GLY A 114 26.41 -12.09 3.24
CA GLY A 114 27.60 -11.44 2.65
C GLY A 114 27.30 -10.16 1.87
N PRO A 115 28.33 -9.47 1.36
CA PRO A 115 28.18 -8.19 0.68
C PRO A 115 27.23 -8.29 -0.52
N ASN A 116 26.26 -7.38 -0.61
CA ASN A 116 25.37 -7.29 -1.77
C ASN A 116 25.67 -6.01 -2.57
N GLY A 117 25.07 -5.89 -3.76
CA GLY A 117 25.26 -4.71 -4.63
C GLY A 117 24.75 -3.37 -4.06
N TYR A 118 24.17 -3.38 -2.85
CA TYR A 118 23.60 -2.22 -2.17
C TYR A 118 24.33 -1.88 -0.86
N GLY A 119 25.24 -2.72 -0.38
CA GLY A 119 26.07 -2.45 0.80
C GLY A 119 26.77 -3.68 1.40
N PRO A 120 27.76 -3.47 2.28
CA PRO A 120 28.39 -4.54 3.06
C PRO A 120 27.40 -5.16 4.05
N ASP A 121 27.52 -6.46 4.30
CA ASP A 121 26.73 -7.15 5.32
C ASP A 121 27.15 -6.67 6.73
N PRO A 122 26.25 -6.07 7.52
CA PRO A 122 26.58 -5.61 8.88
C PRO A 122 26.92 -6.76 9.84
N LEU A 123 26.55 -8.00 9.52
CA LEU A 123 26.86 -9.18 10.33
C LEU A 123 28.29 -9.70 10.11
N MET A 124 28.99 -9.29 9.06
CA MET A 124 30.38 -9.70 8.79
C MET A 124 31.44 -8.99 9.65
N GLY A 125 31.05 -8.00 10.47
CA GLY A 125 31.97 -7.20 11.28
C GLY A 125 32.62 -7.96 12.45
N ASP A 126 31.99 -9.03 12.94
CA ASP A 126 32.40 -9.71 14.19
C ASP A 126 33.24 -10.99 13.93
N ASP A 127 32.96 -11.71 12.83
CA ASP A 127 33.63 -12.98 12.49
C ASP A 127 35.14 -12.82 12.18
N ARG A 128 35.60 -11.61 11.86
CA ARG A 128 37.03 -11.32 11.59
C ARG A 128 37.85 -11.03 12.84
N GLN A 129 37.22 -10.80 14.00
CA GLN A 129 37.92 -10.55 15.26
C GLN A 129 38.06 -11.82 16.12
N ALA A 130 37.29 -12.86 15.82
CA ALA A 130 37.24 -14.10 16.60
C ALA A 130 38.25 -15.19 16.20
N VAL A 131 39.18 -14.91 15.26
CA VAL A 131 40.28 -15.84 14.92
C VAL A 131 41.60 -15.23 15.40
N PRO A 132 42.06 -15.56 16.63
CA PRO A 132 43.45 -15.35 17.02
C PRO A 132 44.33 -16.31 16.22
N GLY A 133 45.38 -15.77 15.61
CA GLY A 133 46.46 -16.57 15.01
C GLY A 133 47.26 -17.34 16.05
#